data_AF-A0A930ZDE9-F1
#
_entry.id   AF-A0A930ZDE9-F1
#
_cell.length_a   1.000
_cell.length_b   1.000
_cell.length_c   1.000
_cell.angle_alpha   90.00
_cell.angle_beta   90.00
_cell.angle_gamma   90.00
#
_symmetry.space_group_name_H-M   'P 1'
#
loop_
_entity.id
_entity.type
_entity.pdbx_description
1 polymer ?
#
loop_
_entity_poly.entity_id
_entity_poly.type
_entity_poly.pdbx_seq_one_letter_code
_entity_poly.pdbx_strand_id
1 'polypeptide(L)'
;MKFFTFDELTYPKLPEYGPEIKFTNRFCDPAVVSQAYADHLDEWAMCEDLGFEGVFVNEHHFTALNIQPACNIMAAAVIMRTKRMKVGVIGNVIPLRNPIRTAEEFAMLDCLSGGRFIAGIVRGVPQEYVSYNIDPFSSHARQREAYEIIQKCLTEELFDYEGQFWKVTNVSIWPKPIQRPLPFWMPAGSLESIEFAAQNHISGAQVFGPTLQFQENFDLYRKVAHEKFGWRPDYSSFVGARLIHVAETNDQAIAEVRDALYYFFRTLNRPVINPAPLPGHASDKSYLHRKRRDQDVPGPNTPFEQMRRDGFIVCGDPEWVTRYLEEDMRGAGYGNFLGMFHVGNLAHEKVVKSKRLFGQHVIPKLAHLNQDKPSAAKPAAAKAYEVRSETTKTSNGKLPLYQDFNHILGRDSAEVSRSFREEADGNRVTAGWEMKVPDWGLDGFPYEVILVGPSNEMRGSAVRLRITDAEDREAPADAEVTIEVLDPSGGNRQIAMRENYGRFAEIEDQHAPGAALNIGSRVVAPSKYTIRFTISVPGGGFKADPDAPGSFFEIECFKNWLNITA
;
A
#
# COMPACT_ATOMS: atom_id res chain seq x y z
N MET A 1 11.58 16.11 26.05
CA MET A 1 11.05 15.25 24.98
C MET A 1 10.91 16.02 23.67
N LYS A 2 10.78 15.33 22.53
CA LYS A 2 10.68 15.91 21.18
C LYS A 2 9.69 15.12 20.35
N PHE A 3 8.91 15.80 19.52
CA PHE A 3 7.87 15.19 18.71
C PHE A 3 8.24 15.31 17.24
N PHE A 4 8.39 14.16 16.59
CA PHE A 4 8.67 14.04 15.18
C PHE A 4 7.50 13.33 14.49
N THR A 5 7.37 13.50 13.19
CA THR A 5 6.47 12.69 12.37
C THR A 5 7.27 11.78 11.44
N PHE A 6 6.71 10.60 11.14
CA PHE A 6 7.27 9.62 10.24
C PHE A 6 6.13 9.02 9.42
N ASP A 7 6.45 8.51 8.24
CA ASP A 7 5.52 7.79 7.40
C ASP A 7 6.24 6.66 6.68
N GLU A 8 5.54 5.55 6.50
CA GLU A 8 5.97 4.49 5.60
C GLU A 8 5.72 4.87 4.12
N LEU A 9 4.89 5.90 3.86
CA LEU A 9 4.42 6.31 2.53
C LEU A 9 3.93 5.07 1.76
N THR A 10 2.92 4.43 2.34
CA THR A 10 2.39 3.17 1.85
C THR A 10 1.60 3.37 0.56
N TYR A 11 1.62 2.38 -0.35
CA TYR A 11 0.76 2.46 -1.52
C TYR A 11 -0.72 2.26 -1.13
N PRO A 12 -1.63 3.21 -1.46
CA PRO A 12 -2.97 3.22 -0.87
C PRO A 12 -3.99 2.32 -1.58
N LYS A 13 -3.67 1.81 -2.79
CA LYS A 13 -4.62 1.10 -3.66
C LYS A 13 -4.21 -0.34 -3.96
N LEU A 14 -3.68 -1.08 -2.98
CA LEU A 14 -3.52 -2.52 -3.17
C LEU A 14 -4.88 -3.21 -3.06
N PRO A 15 -5.17 -4.19 -3.93
CA PRO A 15 -6.28 -5.10 -3.73
C PRO A 15 -6.07 -5.90 -2.44
N GLU A 16 -7.14 -6.12 -1.67
CA GLU A 16 -7.12 -7.00 -0.51
C GLU A 16 -6.99 -8.46 -0.99
N TYR A 17 -5.76 -8.94 -1.09
CA TYR A 17 -5.46 -10.36 -1.29
C TYR A 17 -4.84 -10.97 -0.03
N GLY A 18 -4.94 -12.30 0.06
CA GLY A 18 -4.39 -13.08 1.17
C GLY A 18 -2.88 -12.85 1.39
N PRO A 19 -2.38 -13.25 2.58
CA PRO A 19 -1.12 -12.77 3.16
C PRO A 19 0.19 -13.24 2.48
N GLU A 20 0.13 -13.80 1.28
CA GLU A 20 1.25 -14.53 0.64
C GLU A 20 1.56 -14.07 -0.79
N ILE A 21 0.92 -13.00 -1.28
CA ILE A 21 1.16 -12.51 -2.64
C ILE A 21 2.28 -11.47 -2.65
N LYS A 22 3.35 -11.75 -3.42
CA LYS A 22 4.31 -10.71 -3.80
C LYS A 22 3.62 -9.72 -4.75
N PHE A 23 3.31 -8.52 -4.24
CA PHE A 23 2.82 -7.44 -5.09
C PHE A 23 3.92 -7.02 -6.07
N THR A 24 3.58 -7.01 -7.37
CA THR A 24 4.44 -6.45 -8.41
C THR A 24 3.97 -5.05 -8.77
N ASN A 25 4.79 -4.30 -9.52
CA ASN A 25 4.46 -2.93 -9.94
C ASN A 25 3.20 -2.82 -10.82
N ARG A 26 2.61 -3.92 -11.29
CA ARG A 26 1.31 -3.91 -11.99
C ARG A 26 0.17 -3.32 -11.16
N PHE A 27 0.29 -3.36 -9.83
CA PHE A 27 -0.69 -2.76 -8.92
C PHE A 27 -0.37 -1.30 -8.58
N CYS A 28 0.79 -0.81 -9.01
CA CYS A 28 1.30 0.52 -8.68
C CYS A 28 1.03 1.48 -9.84
N ASP A 29 -0.03 2.28 -9.72
CA ASP A 29 -0.37 3.33 -10.66
C ASP A 29 0.51 4.57 -10.41
N PRO A 30 1.37 4.97 -11.37
CA PRO A 30 2.24 6.15 -11.20
C PRO A 30 1.48 7.45 -10.92
N ALA A 31 0.24 7.61 -11.39
CA ALA A 31 -0.56 8.79 -11.09
C ALA A 31 -0.97 8.83 -9.61
N VAL A 32 -1.30 7.67 -9.04
CA VAL A 32 -1.58 7.52 -7.60
C VAL A 32 -0.32 7.76 -6.78
N VAL A 33 0.84 7.26 -7.22
CA VAL A 33 2.12 7.55 -6.57
C VAL A 33 2.43 9.05 -6.60
N SER A 34 2.22 9.71 -7.75
CA SER A 34 2.42 11.15 -7.88
C SER A 34 1.56 11.95 -6.90
N GLN A 35 0.28 11.58 -6.76
CA GLN A 35 -0.61 12.21 -5.79
C GLN A 35 -0.16 11.93 -4.35
N ALA A 36 0.16 10.68 -4.03
CA ALA A 36 0.64 10.30 -2.70
C ALA A 36 1.89 11.11 -2.31
N TYR A 37 2.87 11.27 -3.22
CA TYR A 37 4.03 12.11 -2.95
C TYR A 37 3.66 13.57 -2.69
N ALA A 38 2.73 14.14 -3.44
CA ALA A 38 2.28 15.51 -3.23
C ALA A 38 1.63 15.68 -1.85
N ASP A 39 0.70 14.79 -1.52
CA ASP A 39 -0.03 14.75 -0.25
C ASP A 39 0.94 14.66 0.93
N HIS A 40 1.86 13.69 0.91
CA HIS A 40 2.81 13.48 1.99
C HIS A 40 3.78 14.66 2.15
N LEU A 41 4.24 15.26 1.05
CA LEU A 41 5.09 16.46 1.11
C LEU A 41 4.36 17.65 1.74
N ASP A 42 3.08 17.84 1.46
CA ASP A 42 2.28 18.91 2.08
C ASP A 42 2.01 18.61 3.57
N GLU A 43 1.69 17.36 3.90
CA GLU A 43 1.49 16.93 5.28
C GLU A 43 2.75 17.06 6.14
N TRP A 44 3.92 16.75 5.59
CA TRP A 44 5.19 16.92 6.31
C TRP A 44 5.56 18.39 6.43
N ALA A 45 5.38 19.20 5.39
CA ALA A 45 5.69 20.61 5.44
C ALA A 45 4.86 21.34 6.50
N MET A 46 3.56 21.04 6.62
CA MET A 46 2.69 21.68 7.61
C MET A 46 3.04 21.36 9.07
N CYS A 47 3.79 20.26 9.33
CA CYS A 47 4.24 19.94 10.67
C CYS A 47 5.16 21.01 11.28
N GLU A 48 5.81 21.87 10.47
CA GLU A 48 6.67 22.97 10.95
C GLU A 48 5.87 23.97 11.78
N ASP A 49 4.66 24.27 11.33
CA ASP A 49 3.79 25.27 11.94
C ASP A 49 2.95 24.68 13.08
N LEU A 50 2.87 23.35 13.14
CA LEU A 50 2.17 22.59 14.18
C LEU A 50 3.05 22.26 15.40
N GLY A 51 4.31 22.70 15.41
CA GLY A 51 5.21 22.53 16.56
C GLY A 51 5.92 21.19 16.63
N PHE A 52 5.95 20.42 15.53
CA PHE A 52 6.83 19.26 15.44
C PHE A 52 8.29 19.71 15.33
N GLU A 53 9.20 18.97 15.98
CA GLU A 53 10.65 19.20 15.90
C GLU A 53 11.19 18.83 14.51
N GLY A 54 10.55 17.90 13.82
CA GLY A 54 10.97 17.45 12.50
C GLY A 54 10.16 16.30 11.93
N VAL A 55 10.60 15.85 10.76
CA VAL A 55 10.03 14.75 10.00
C VAL A 55 11.11 13.75 9.61
N PHE A 56 10.74 12.48 9.57
CA PHE A 56 11.54 11.41 9.03
C PHE A 56 10.88 10.80 7.79
N VAL A 57 11.71 10.43 6.82
CA VAL A 57 11.34 9.61 5.66
C VAL A 57 12.13 8.30 5.70
N ASN A 58 11.60 7.21 5.16
CA ASN A 58 12.30 5.92 5.09
C ASN A 58 12.42 5.41 3.66
N GLU A 59 13.06 4.24 3.55
CA GLU A 59 13.36 3.53 2.32
C GLU A 59 12.98 2.07 2.52
N HIS A 60 12.20 1.52 1.59
CA HIS A 60 12.19 0.09 1.33
C HIS A 60 12.25 -0.16 -0.16
N HIS A 61 12.62 -1.38 -0.52
CA HIS A 61 12.64 -1.82 -1.91
C HIS A 61 11.69 -3.00 -2.15
N PHE A 62 11.14 -3.04 -3.36
CA PHE A 62 10.37 -4.20 -3.87
C PHE A 62 9.15 -4.57 -3.02
N THR A 63 8.55 -3.58 -2.36
CA THR A 63 7.35 -3.73 -1.53
C THR A 63 6.41 -2.55 -1.76
N ALA A 64 5.12 -2.76 -1.49
CA ALA A 64 4.13 -1.71 -1.50
C ALA A 64 3.92 -1.06 -0.11
N LEU A 65 4.60 -1.57 0.93
CA LEU A 65 4.68 -0.93 2.25
C LEU A 65 5.24 0.49 2.14
N ASN A 66 6.17 0.73 1.22
CA ASN A 66 6.79 2.03 1.03
C ASN A 66 7.12 2.19 -0.45
N ILE A 67 6.64 3.29 -1.04
CA ILE A 67 6.91 3.65 -2.42
C ILE A 67 8.03 4.69 -2.53
N GLN A 68 8.97 4.74 -1.58
CA GLN A 68 10.11 5.66 -1.52
C GLN A 68 11.45 4.91 -1.62
N PRO A 69 11.84 4.41 -2.81
CA PRO A 69 13.05 3.59 -2.96
C PRO A 69 14.37 4.38 -2.81
N ALA A 70 14.30 5.70 -2.63
CA ALA A 70 15.44 6.57 -2.41
C ALA A 70 15.08 7.69 -1.42
N CYS A 71 15.22 7.40 -0.12
CA CYS A 71 14.79 8.30 0.95
C CYS A 71 15.50 9.66 0.92
N ASN A 72 16.77 9.71 0.47
CA ASN A 72 17.56 10.93 0.38
C ASN A 72 16.99 11.94 -0.63
N ILE A 73 16.35 11.46 -1.72
CA ILE A 73 15.66 12.34 -2.69
C ILE A 73 14.44 12.97 -2.03
N MET A 74 13.64 12.18 -1.30
CA MET A 74 12.48 12.70 -0.59
C MET A 74 12.89 13.69 0.51
N ALA A 75 13.95 13.37 1.27
CA ALA A 75 14.48 14.26 2.28
C ALA A 75 14.87 15.63 1.69
N ALA A 76 15.52 15.66 0.52
CA ALA A 76 15.83 16.91 -0.18
C ALA A 76 14.56 17.71 -0.53
N ALA A 77 13.51 17.04 -1.03
CA ALA A 77 12.24 17.69 -1.35
C ALA A 77 11.59 18.34 -0.10
N VAL A 78 11.61 17.65 1.04
CA VAL A 78 11.11 18.17 2.32
C VAL A 78 11.98 19.32 2.84
N ILE A 79 13.31 19.19 2.77
CA ILE A 79 14.25 20.25 3.15
C ILE A 79 13.94 21.55 2.42
N MET A 80 13.61 21.49 1.13
CA MET A 80 13.32 22.67 0.32
C MET A 80 11.97 23.30 0.63
N ARG A 81 11.01 22.53 1.15
CA ARG A 81 9.68 23.02 1.58
C ARG A 81 9.65 23.55 3.02
N THR A 82 10.72 23.35 3.78
CA THR A 82 10.78 23.68 5.22
C THR A 82 11.93 24.62 5.53
N LYS A 83 11.91 25.31 6.68
CA LYS A 83 12.91 26.34 7.02
C LYS A 83 13.61 26.10 8.36
N ARG A 84 12.94 25.46 9.32
CA ARG A 84 13.35 25.35 10.72
C ARG A 84 13.38 23.91 11.21
N MET A 85 12.38 23.10 10.84
CA MET A 85 12.25 21.75 11.37
C MET A 85 13.44 20.88 10.97
N LYS A 86 13.74 19.84 11.75
CA LYS A 86 14.70 18.82 11.34
C LYS A 86 14.13 17.93 10.25
N VAL A 87 14.99 17.47 9.35
CA VAL A 87 14.62 16.47 8.34
C VAL A 87 15.56 15.29 8.51
N GLY A 88 15.00 14.15 8.87
CA GLY A 88 15.72 12.91 9.08
C GLY A 88 15.39 11.86 8.03
N VAL A 89 16.28 10.88 7.92
CA VAL A 89 15.98 9.61 7.26
C VAL A 89 16.01 8.49 8.30
N ILE A 90 15.19 7.46 8.14
CA ILE A 90 15.24 6.25 8.98
C ILE A 90 14.81 5.00 8.16
N GLY A 91 15.56 4.65 7.10
CA GLY A 91 16.89 5.13 6.76
C GLY A 91 17.48 4.49 5.50
N ASN A 92 18.79 4.62 5.32
CA ASN A 92 19.53 4.07 4.17
C ASN A 92 20.02 2.65 4.47
N VAL A 93 19.80 1.71 3.56
CA VAL A 93 20.23 0.30 3.72
C VAL A 93 21.74 0.16 3.44
N ILE A 94 22.57 0.65 4.37
CA ILE A 94 24.02 0.78 4.14
C ILE A 94 24.78 -0.52 3.80
N PRO A 95 24.35 -1.73 4.21
CA PRO A 95 25.01 -2.95 3.75
C PRO A 95 24.85 -3.22 2.24
N LEU A 96 23.82 -2.64 1.61
CA LEU A 96 23.44 -2.87 0.21
C LEU A 96 23.78 -1.66 -0.70
N ARG A 97 24.38 -0.61 -0.14
CA ARG A 97 24.69 0.65 -0.83
C ARG A 97 26.20 0.90 -0.90
N ASN A 98 26.61 1.81 -1.77
CA ASN A 98 27.96 2.35 -1.74
C ASN A 98 28.11 3.30 -0.54
N PRO A 99 29.02 3.03 0.42
CA PRO A 99 29.16 3.85 1.63
C PRO A 99 29.69 5.26 1.36
N ILE A 100 30.57 5.44 0.36
CA ILE A 100 31.08 6.76 -0.03
C ILE A 100 29.93 7.62 -0.56
N ARG A 101 29.14 7.06 -1.49
CA ARG A 101 27.98 7.77 -2.05
C ARG A 101 26.96 8.14 -0.97
N THR A 102 26.75 7.24 -0.01
CA THR A 102 25.86 7.50 1.12
C THR A 102 26.39 8.66 1.99
N ALA A 103 27.70 8.72 2.24
CA ALA A 103 28.31 9.82 2.99
C ALA A 103 28.25 11.17 2.24
N GLU A 104 28.47 11.18 0.93
CA GLU A 104 28.28 12.37 0.08
C GLU A 104 26.85 12.89 0.15
N GLU A 105 25.86 11.99 0.02
CA GLU A 105 24.44 12.34 0.11
C GLU A 105 24.08 12.91 1.49
N PHE A 106 24.60 12.33 2.57
CA PHE A 106 24.42 12.86 3.92
C PHE A 106 25.02 14.25 4.10
N ALA A 107 26.26 14.47 3.64
CA ALA A 107 26.90 15.77 3.72
C ALA A 107 26.15 16.80 2.87
N MET A 108 25.70 16.43 1.67
CA MET A 108 24.92 17.30 0.79
C MET A 108 23.58 17.68 1.42
N LEU A 109 22.84 16.72 1.99
CA LEU A 109 21.56 17.00 2.67
C LEU A 109 21.76 17.89 3.90
N ASP A 110 22.83 17.67 4.66
CA ASP A 110 23.17 18.52 5.79
C ASP A 110 23.47 19.96 5.35
N CYS A 111 24.28 20.14 4.31
CA CYS A 111 24.54 21.46 3.72
C CYS A 111 23.27 22.11 3.15
N LEU A 112 22.45 21.36 2.40
CA LEU A 112 21.21 21.85 1.81
C LEU A 112 20.21 22.32 2.87
N SER A 113 20.17 21.61 3.99
CA SER A 113 19.29 21.93 5.11
C SER A 113 19.80 23.07 6.01
N GLY A 114 21.07 23.46 5.88
CA GLY A 114 21.72 24.39 6.78
C GLY A 114 21.98 23.80 8.18
N GLY A 115 22.29 22.49 8.25
CA GLY A 115 22.60 21.81 9.50
C GLY A 115 21.39 21.26 10.26
N ARG A 116 20.27 20.99 9.57
CA ARG A 116 19.03 20.43 10.17
C ARG A 116 18.85 18.93 9.89
N PHE A 117 19.78 18.32 9.18
CA PHE A 117 19.67 16.93 8.73
C PHE A 117 19.94 15.94 9.87
N ILE A 118 19.21 14.82 9.90
CA ILE A 118 19.53 13.67 10.75
C ILE A 118 19.78 12.46 9.84
N ALA A 119 21.00 11.94 9.89
CA ALA A 119 21.37 10.77 9.11
C ALA A 119 20.73 9.50 9.68
N GLY A 120 20.25 8.63 8.80
CA GLY A 120 19.60 7.38 9.18
C GLY A 120 20.24 6.22 8.47
N ILE A 121 20.59 5.20 9.24
CA ILE A 121 21.15 3.96 8.72
C ILE A 121 20.30 2.79 9.18
N VAL A 122 20.08 1.84 8.26
CA VAL A 122 19.37 0.60 8.56
C VAL A 122 20.16 -0.57 8.00
N ARG A 123 19.84 -1.76 8.50
CA ARG A 123 20.41 -3.01 8.02
C ARG A 123 19.64 -3.59 6.83
N GLY A 124 18.39 -3.17 6.63
CA GLY A 124 17.49 -3.71 5.62
C GLY A 124 16.72 -4.93 6.10
N VAL A 125 15.77 -5.37 5.28
CA VAL A 125 14.89 -6.52 5.54
C VAL A 125 15.24 -7.70 4.62
N PRO A 126 14.86 -8.95 4.96
CA PRO A 126 15.25 -10.13 4.20
C PRO A 126 15.00 -10.06 2.68
N GLN A 127 13.86 -9.51 2.26
CA GLN A 127 13.49 -9.41 0.84
C GLN A 127 14.47 -8.56 0.02
N GLU A 128 15.10 -7.56 0.63
CA GLU A 128 16.07 -6.69 -0.04
C GLU A 128 17.35 -7.48 -0.32
N TYR A 129 17.84 -8.26 0.64
CA TYR A 129 19.01 -9.13 0.45
C TYR A 129 18.79 -10.16 -0.66
N VAL A 130 17.62 -10.79 -0.70
CA VAL A 130 17.25 -11.74 -1.76
C VAL A 130 17.23 -11.04 -3.12
N SER A 131 16.58 -9.88 -3.21
CA SER A 131 16.39 -9.18 -4.49
C SER A 131 17.69 -8.56 -5.03
N TYR A 132 18.57 -8.08 -4.14
CA TYR A 132 19.91 -7.59 -4.50
C TYR A 132 20.94 -8.73 -4.67
N ASN A 133 20.55 -9.98 -4.39
CA ASN A 133 21.42 -11.15 -4.43
C ASN A 133 22.69 -10.98 -3.57
N ILE A 134 22.51 -10.44 -2.36
CA ILE A 134 23.59 -10.26 -1.38
C ILE A 134 23.39 -11.27 -0.25
N ASP A 135 24.48 -11.96 0.11
CA ASP A 135 24.49 -12.94 1.19
C ASP A 135 24.01 -12.33 2.53
N PRO A 136 22.88 -12.79 3.08
CA PRO A 136 22.35 -12.30 4.36
C PRO A 136 23.30 -12.51 5.54
N PHE A 137 24.16 -13.54 5.52
CA PHE A 137 25.13 -13.80 6.58
C PHE A 137 26.20 -12.68 6.66
N SER A 138 26.48 -12.02 5.54
CA SER A 138 27.41 -10.89 5.48
C SER A 138 26.81 -9.57 6.01
N SER A 139 25.50 -9.52 6.30
CA SER A 139 24.75 -8.30 6.64
C SER A 139 25.39 -7.45 7.72
N HIS A 140 25.71 -8.02 8.88
CA HIS A 140 26.29 -7.29 10.01
C HIS A 140 27.73 -6.83 9.74
N ALA A 141 28.53 -7.65 9.04
CA ALA A 141 29.91 -7.31 8.72
C ALA A 141 29.94 -6.16 7.69
N ARG A 142 29.09 -6.22 6.66
CA ARG A 142 28.88 -5.14 5.70
C ARG A 142 28.39 -3.86 6.38
N GLN A 143 27.47 -3.95 7.34
CA GLN A 143 27.00 -2.78 8.09
C GLN A 143 28.13 -2.07 8.82
N ARG A 144 28.98 -2.81 9.53
CA ARG A 144 30.12 -2.25 10.27
C ARG A 144 31.11 -1.58 9.33
N GLU A 145 31.52 -2.29 8.29
CA GLU A 145 32.50 -1.80 7.31
C GLU A 145 31.97 -0.56 6.56
N ALA A 146 30.71 -0.58 6.14
CA ALA A 146 30.06 0.57 5.50
C ALA A 146 30.00 1.79 6.42
N TYR A 147 29.66 1.59 7.70
CA TYR A 147 29.60 2.69 8.67
C TYR A 147 30.98 3.28 8.96
N GLU A 148 32.02 2.45 9.07
CA GLU A 148 33.41 2.91 9.23
C GLU A 148 33.82 3.81 8.05
N ILE A 149 33.56 3.38 6.81
CA ILE A 149 33.86 4.17 5.61
C ILE A 149 33.04 5.47 5.62
N ILE A 150 31.76 5.43 6.01
CA ILE A 150 30.93 6.65 6.14
C ILE A 150 31.55 7.60 7.18
N GLN A 151 31.94 7.13 8.36
CA GLN A 151 32.56 7.96 9.38
C GLN A 151 33.86 8.60 8.90
N LYS A 152 34.73 7.83 8.21
CA LYS A 152 35.94 8.36 7.58
C LYS A 152 35.62 9.43 6.54
N CYS A 153 34.66 9.17 5.66
CA CYS A 153 34.19 10.16 4.69
C CYS A 153 33.69 11.43 5.37
N LEU A 154 32.98 11.35 6.49
CA LEU A 154 32.45 12.53 7.16
C LEU A 154 33.49 13.32 7.97
N THR A 155 34.57 12.67 8.43
CA THR A 155 35.50 13.26 9.42
C THR A 155 36.93 13.47 8.91
N GLU A 156 37.45 12.63 8.03
CA GLU A 156 38.85 12.67 7.57
C GLU A 156 39.01 13.45 6.26
N GLU A 157 40.11 14.18 6.09
CA GLU A 157 40.36 14.95 4.87
C GLU A 157 40.59 14.05 3.64
N LEU A 158 41.38 12.99 3.81
CA LEU A 158 41.76 12.04 2.77
C LEU A 158 42.11 10.69 3.42
N PHE A 159 41.66 9.57 2.84
CA PHE A 159 42.01 8.24 3.36
C PHE A 159 42.02 7.14 2.30
N ASP A 160 42.72 6.06 2.63
CA ASP A 160 42.62 4.75 1.99
C ASP A 160 41.87 3.79 2.92
N TYR A 161 41.19 2.80 2.34
CA TYR A 161 40.50 1.76 3.10
C TYR A 161 40.57 0.41 2.37
N GLU A 162 40.98 -0.64 3.09
CA GLU A 162 41.03 -2.00 2.58
C GLU A 162 40.32 -2.93 3.58
N GLY A 163 39.03 -3.15 3.34
CA GLY A 163 38.19 -4.05 4.12
C GLY A 163 37.82 -5.33 3.36
N GLN A 164 36.89 -6.10 3.93
CA GLN A 164 36.44 -7.35 3.36
C GLN A 164 35.51 -7.12 2.14
N PHE A 165 34.71 -6.05 2.17
CA PHE A 165 33.67 -5.79 1.17
C PHE A 165 33.98 -4.59 0.28
N TRP A 166 34.79 -3.64 0.75
CA TRP A 166 35.18 -2.44 0.02
C TRP A 166 36.69 -2.23 0.10
N LYS A 167 37.26 -1.89 -1.06
CA LYS A 167 38.64 -1.42 -1.19
C LYS A 167 38.63 -0.11 -1.97
N VAL A 168 39.07 0.96 -1.34
CA VAL A 168 39.06 2.31 -1.89
C VAL A 168 40.36 3.03 -1.55
N THR A 169 40.79 3.92 -2.43
CA THR A 169 42.08 4.61 -2.34
C THR A 169 41.86 6.08 -2.64
N ASN A 170 42.56 6.96 -1.92
CA ASN A 170 42.57 8.40 -2.13
C ASN A 170 41.16 9.02 -2.06
N VAL A 171 40.36 8.62 -1.07
CA VAL A 171 38.96 9.07 -0.91
C VAL A 171 38.90 10.37 -0.14
N SER A 172 38.30 11.40 -0.75
CA SER A 172 37.98 12.68 -0.13
C SER A 172 36.63 13.17 -0.69
N ILE A 173 35.60 13.22 0.16
CA ILE A 173 34.26 13.64 -0.27
C ILE A 173 34.08 15.16 -0.25
N TRP A 174 33.24 15.66 -1.14
CA TRP A 174 32.85 17.06 -1.23
C TRP A 174 31.32 17.14 -1.38
N PRO A 175 30.59 17.86 -0.52
CA PRO A 175 31.04 18.65 0.62
C PRO A 175 31.29 17.82 1.90
N LYS A 176 31.77 18.48 2.96
CA LYS A 176 31.68 18.00 4.35
C LYS A 176 30.40 18.51 5.02
N PRO A 177 29.82 17.78 6.00
CA PRO A 177 28.66 18.26 6.72
C PRO A 177 28.98 19.54 7.52
N ILE A 178 27.96 20.37 7.70
CA ILE A 178 27.96 21.54 8.61
C ILE A 178 27.99 21.05 10.06
N GLN A 179 27.15 20.07 10.39
CA GLN A 179 27.08 19.48 11.73
C GLN A 179 28.31 18.60 12.01
N ARG A 180 28.93 18.79 13.19
CA ARG A 180 30.08 18.03 13.67
C ARG A 180 29.92 17.68 15.15
N PRO A 181 29.60 16.42 15.51
CA PRO A 181 29.30 15.29 14.62
C PRO A 181 27.94 15.42 13.93
N LEU A 182 27.77 14.75 12.78
CA LEU A 182 26.47 14.57 12.15
C LEU A 182 25.62 13.60 13.01
N PRO A 183 24.37 13.92 13.37
CA PRO A 183 23.55 13.04 14.19
C PRO A 183 23.06 11.81 13.39
N PHE A 184 23.17 10.63 13.99
CA PHE A 184 22.74 9.34 13.41
C PHE A 184 21.62 8.68 14.22
N TRP A 185 20.60 8.19 13.53
CA TRP A 185 19.50 7.38 14.07
C TRP A 185 19.45 6.02 13.36
N MET A 186 19.06 4.96 14.09
CA MET A 186 18.81 3.65 13.50
C MET A 186 17.77 2.84 14.28
N PRO A 187 16.97 1.98 13.61
CA PRO A 187 16.23 0.92 14.27
C PRO A 187 17.19 -0.05 14.97
N ALA A 188 16.90 -0.38 16.24
CA ALA A 188 17.78 -1.19 17.08
C ALA A 188 17.02 -2.31 17.81
N GLY A 189 16.48 -3.28 17.06
CA GLY A 189 15.65 -4.36 17.61
C GLY A 189 16.31 -5.75 17.73
N SER A 190 17.61 -5.88 17.49
CA SER A 190 18.37 -7.13 17.74
C SER A 190 19.49 -6.86 18.73
N LEU A 191 20.02 -7.91 19.36
CA LEU A 191 21.11 -7.78 20.32
C LEU A 191 22.34 -7.10 19.69
N GLU A 192 22.68 -7.49 18.45
CA GLU A 192 23.80 -6.94 17.70
C GLU A 192 23.54 -5.49 17.27
N SER A 193 22.30 -5.14 16.86
CA SER A 193 21.97 -3.76 16.49
C SER A 193 21.98 -2.82 17.70
N ILE A 194 21.53 -3.29 18.87
CA ILE A 194 21.62 -2.54 20.13
C ILE A 194 23.10 -2.32 20.50
N GLU A 195 23.92 -3.36 20.43
CA GLU A 195 25.35 -3.24 20.72
C GLU A 195 26.06 -2.30 19.74
N PHE A 196 25.77 -2.42 18.44
CA PHE A 196 26.33 -1.54 17.41
C PHE A 196 25.93 -0.07 17.62
N ALA A 197 24.67 0.20 17.93
CA ALA A 197 24.21 1.56 18.21
C ALA A 197 24.87 2.12 19.48
N ALA A 198 24.95 1.31 20.54
CA ALA A 198 25.61 1.67 21.79
C ALA A 198 27.11 1.96 21.61
N GLN A 199 27.82 1.16 20.82
CA GLN A 199 29.24 1.37 20.52
C GLN A 199 29.49 2.72 19.84
N ASN A 200 28.58 3.14 18.96
CA ASN A 200 28.76 4.27 18.06
C ASN A 200 27.97 5.52 18.47
N HIS A 201 27.37 5.54 19.67
CA HIS A 201 26.53 6.64 20.17
C HIS A 201 25.36 7.02 19.23
N ILE A 202 24.78 6.03 18.55
CA ILE A 202 23.68 6.22 17.59
C ILE A 202 22.34 6.14 18.33
N SER A 203 21.42 7.06 18.04
CA SER A 203 20.08 7.00 18.66
C SER A 203 19.31 5.75 18.19
N GLY A 204 18.83 4.95 19.13
CA GLY A 204 18.15 3.69 18.87
C GLY A 204 16.63 3.85 18.81
N ALA A 205 16.04 3.44 17.69
CA ALA A 205 14.59 3.47 17.48
C ALA A 205 13.94 2.10 17.69
N GLN A 206 12.73 2.12 18.25
CA GLN A 206 11.82 0.96 18.32
C GLN A 206 10.51 1.31 17.61
N VAL A 207 9.96 0.34 16.88
CA VAL A 207 8.73 0.46 16.10
C VAL A 207 7.98 -0.87 16.13
N PHE A 208 6.65 -0.86 15.96
CA PHE A 208 5.78 -2.05 15.89
C PHE A 208 5.99 -3.06 17.03
N GLY A 209 5.98 -2.58 18.27
CA GLY A 209 6.07 -3.42 19.45
C GLY A 209 5.45 -2.75 20.68
N PRO A 210 5.09 -3.53 21.70
CA PRO A 210 4.42 -2.98 22.87
C PRO A 210 5.32 -2.10 23.73
N THR A 211 4.73 -1.23 24.56
CA THR A 211 5.46 -0.34 25.48
C THR A 211 6.51 -1.09 26.32
N LEU A 212 6.15 -2.24 26.86
CA LEU A 212 7.07 -3.07 27.66
C LEU A 212 8.27 -3.54 26.84
N GLN A 213 8.08 -3.90 25.58
CA GLN A 213 9.17 -4.31 24.70
C GLN A 213 10.14 -3.15 24.41
N PHE A 214 9.59 -1.95 24.22
CA PHE A 214 10.41 -0.75 24.04
C PHE A 214 11.26 -0.51 25.29
N GLN A 215 10.63 -0.59 26.48
CA GLN A 215 11.32 -0.46 27.76
C GLN A 215 12.48 -1.45 27.88
N GLU A 216 12.23 -2.74 27.65
CA GLU A 216 13.25 -3.79 27.76
C GLU A 216 14.43 -3.57 26.79
N ASN A 217 14.15 -3.15 25.55
CA ASN A 217 15.20 -2.91 24.57
C ASN A 217 16.02 -1.65 24.92
N PHE A 218 15.38 -0.59 25.44
CA PHE A 218 16.09 0.60 25.91
C PHE A 218 16.90 0.34 27.19
N ASP A 219 16.40 -0.48 28.11
CA ASP A 219 17.14 -0.94 29.29
C ASP A 219 18.34 -1.80 28.90
N LEU A 220 18.16 -2.70 27.93
CA LEU A 220 19.27 -3.48 27.38
C LEU A 220 20.30 -2.58 26.72
N TYR A 221 19.88 -1.58 25.94
CA TYR A 221 20.79 -0.59 25.38
C TYR A 221 21.56 0.13 26.49
N ARG A 222 20.88 0.68 27.51
CA ARG A 222 21.50 1.35 28.67
C ARG A 222 22.55 0.46 29.32
N LYS A 223 22.21 -0.81 29.54
CA LYS A 223 23.11 -1.81 30.12
C LYS A 223 24.34 -2.04 29.24
N VAL A 224 24.15 -2.29 27.93
CA VAL A 224 25.26 -2.54 27.00
C VAL A 224 26.17 -1.32 26.87
N ALA A 225 25.59 -0.11 26.72
CA ALA A 225 26.35 1.14 26.67
C ALA A 225 27.21 1.34 27.93
N HIS A 226 26.66 1.05 29.11
CA HIS A 226 27.38 1.23 30.37
C HIS A 226 28.44 0.15 30.58
N GLU A 227 28.08 -1.12 30.47
CA GLU A 227 28.93 -2.26 30.82
C GLU A 227 30.04 -2.51 29.78
N LYS A 228 29.77 -2.29 28.48
CA LYS A 228 30.75 -2.55 27.42
C LYS A 228 31.49 -1.31 26.93
N PHE A 229 30.84 -0.14 26.96
CA PHE A 229 31.37 1.07 26.31
C PHE A 229 31.53 2.26 27.28
N GLY A 230 31.20 2.10 28.57
CA GLY A 230 31.52 3.07 29.61
C GLY A 230 30.70 4.36 29.61
N TRP A 231 29.58 4.43 28.88
CA TRP A 231 28.74 5.64 28.82
C TRP A 231 27.27 5.36 29.18
N ARG A 232 26.54 6.42 29.54
CA ARG A 232 25.15 6.34 30.00
C ARG A 232 24.23 7.14 29.08
N PRO A 233 23.45 6.48 28.22
CA PRO A 233 22.48 7.16 27.36
C PRO A 233 21.35 7.75 28.19
N ASP A 234 20.95 8.97 27.84
CA ASP A 234 19.75 9.61 28.36
C ASP A 234 18.53 9.32 27.48
N TYR A 235 17.36 9.85 27.84
CA TYR A 235 16.15 9.68 27.04
C TYR A 235 16.28 10.18 25.61
N SER A 236 17.14 11.17 25.33
CA SER A 236 17.32 11.70 23.97
C SER A 236 18.03 10.73 23.03
N SER A 237 18.64 9.66 23.57
CA SER A 237 19.23 8.57 22.78
C SER A 237 18.20 7.58 22.24
N PHE A 238 16.93 7.69 22.64
CA PHE A 238 15.89 6.71 22.37
C PHE A 238 14.72 7.32 21.60
N VAL A 239 14.22 6.55 20.62
CA VAL A 239 13.12 6.95 19.74
C VAL A 239 12.02 5.90 19.81
N GLY A 240 10.82 6.31 20.24
CA GLY A 240 9.64 5.46 20.25
C GLY A 240 8.71 5.82 19.09
N ALA A 241 8.53 4.90 18.14
CA ALA A 241 7.63 5.09 17.01
C ALA A 241 6.27 4.41 17.25
N ARG A 242 5.19 5.14 16.99
CA ARG A 242 3.81 4.68 17.16
C ARG A 242 2.96 5.06 15.95
N LEU A 243 2.15 4.12 15.45
CA LEU A 243 0.97 4.50 14.66
C LEU A 243 0.08 5.37 15.53
N ILE A 244 -0.46 6.46 14.99
CA ILE A 244 -1.24 7.42 15.76
C ILE A 244 -2.38 8.02 14.93
N HIS A 245 -3.55 8.15 15.54
CA HIS A 245 -4.68 8.88 14.96
C HIS A 245 -5.45 9.66 16.01
N VAL A 246 -5.63 10.96 15.79
CA VAL A 246 -6.34 11.86 16.70
C VAL A 246 -7.60 12.38 16.02
N ALA A 247 -8.74 12.25 16.69
CA ALA A 247 -10.02 12.82 16.27
C ALA A 247 -10.68 13.58 17.44
N GLU A 248 -11.86 14.17 17.24
CA GLU A 248 -12.54 14.94 18.28
C GLU A 248 -13.02 14.08 19.47
N THR A 249 -13.30 12.80 19.23
CA THR A 249 -13.74 11.86 20.26
C THR A 249 -13.01 10.53 20.10
N ASN A 250 -12.92 9.75 21.18
CA ASN A 250 -12.33 8.41 21.13
C ASN A 250 -13.04 7.49 20.14
N ASP A 251 -14.37 7.48 20.13
CA ASP A 251 -15.15 6.61 19.25
C ASP A 251 -14.94 6.96 17.78
N GLN A 252 -14.88 8.26 17.46
CA GLN A 252 -14.59 8.72 16.10
C GLN A 252 -13.16 8.34 15.67
N ALA A 253 -12.16 8.53 16.54
CA ALA A 253 -10.79 8.15 16.22
C ALA A 253 -10.66 6.65 15.89
N ILE A 254 -11.33 5.80 16.68
CA ILE A 254 -11.36 4.35 16.47
C ILE A 254 -12.05 4.01 15.15
N ALA A 255 -13.25 4.57 14.91
CA ALA A 255 -14.02 4.30 13.70
C ALA A 255 -13.27 4.74 12.43
N GLU A 256 -12.54 5.84 12.48
CA GLU A 256 -11.82 6.38 11.33
C GLU A 256 -10.58 5.57 10.94
N VAL A 257 -9.85 4.99 11.90
CA VAL A 257 -8.53 4.35 11.67
C VAL A 257 -8.58 2.82 11.62
N ARG A 258 -9.64 2.19 12.13
CA ARG A 258 -9.72 0.74 12.31
C ARG A 258 -9.40 -0.05 11.04
N ASP A 259 -10.07 0.28 9.93
CA ASP A 259 -9.89 -0.45 8.68
C ASP A 259 -8.52 -0.19 8.07
N ALA A 260 -8.03 1.04 8.17
CA ALA A 260 -6.70 1.42 7.68
C ALA A 260 -5.58 0.71 8.47
N LEU A 261 -5.77 0.50 9.78
CA LEU A 261 -4.88 -0.29 10.62
C LEU A 261 -4.87 -1.76 10.21
N TYR A 262 -6.05 -2.33 9.92
CA TYR A 262 -6.13 -3.70 9.42
C TYR A 262 -5.47 -3.84 8.05
N TYR A 263 -5.71 -2.90 7.13
CA TYR A 263 -5.00 -2.84 5.85
C TYR A 263 -3.48 -2.79 6.04
N PHE A 264 -3.00 -1.94 6.95
CA PHE A 264 -1.58 -1.83 7.27
C PHE A 264 -0.97 -3.17 7.72
N PHE A 265 -1.52 -3.80 8.75
CA PHE A 265 -0.94 -5.03 9.28
C PHE A 265 -1.19 -6.27 8.40
N ARG A 266 -2.33 -6.36 7.72
CA ARG A 266 -2.70 -7.53 6.92
C ARG A 266 -2.07 -7.51 5.53
N THR A 267 -2.07 -6.36 4.87
CA THR A 267 -1.71 -6.24 3.45
C THR A 267 -0.28 -5.77 3.25
N LEU A 268 0.22 -4.85 4.08
CA LEU A 268 1.49 -4.15 3.84
C LEU A 268 2.64 -4.66 4.71
N ASN A 269 2.45 -4.65 6.03
CA ASN A 269 3.53 -4.86 6.98
C ASN A 269 3.94 -6.34 7.08
N ARG A 270 2.96 -7.25 7.02
CA ARG A 270 3.19 -8.70 7.18
C ARG A 270 4.08 -9.30 6.08
N PRO A 271 3.91 -9.00 4.77
CA PRO A 271 4.85 -9.46 3.75
C PRO A 271 6.29 -8.98 3.94
N VAL A 272 6.49 -7.83 4.59
CA VAL A 272 7.81 -7.25 4.86
C VAL A 272 8.46 -7.81 6.12
N ILE A 273 7.69 -7.97 7.20
CA ILE A 273 8.17 -8.46 8.50
C ILE A 273 8.23 -10.00 8.56
N ASN A 274 7.36 -10.69 7.84
CA ASN A 274 7.18 -12.14 7.92
C ASN A 274 7.37 -12.90 6.58
N PRO A 275 8.40 -12.62 5.76
CA PRO A 275 8.91 -13.70 4.92
C PRO A 275 9.51 -14.76 5.86
N ALA A 276 9.48 -16.04 5.47
CA ALA A 276 10.15 -17.11 6.21
C ALA A 276 11.56 -16.64 6.65
N PRO A 277 11.98 -16.88 7.92
CA PRO A 277 13.23 -16.35 8.44
C PRO A 277 14.37 -16.72 7.50
N LEU A 278 14.95 -15.71 6.84
CA LEU A 278 16.03 -15.92 5.89
C LEU A 278 17.29 -16.29 6.70
N PRO A 279 17.85 -17.49 6.51
CA PRO A 279 19.03 -17.91 7.24
C PRO A 279 20.15 -16.87 7.10
N GLY A 280 20.84 -16.59 8.21
CA GLY A 280 21.94 -15.62 8.25
C GLY A 280 21.53 -14.16 8.43
N HIS A 281 20.28 -13.79 8.16
CA HIS A 281 19.83 -12.42 8.38
C HIS A 281 19.67 -12.07 9.87
N ALA A 282 19.55 -13.03 10.78
CA ALA A 282 19.67 -12.79 12.22
C ALA A 282 20.52 -13.89 12.84
N SER A 283 21.27 -13.59 13.90
CA SER A 283 21.97 -14.63 14.65
C SER A 283 20.98 -15.52 15.39
N ASP A 284 21.34 -16.78 15.65
CA ASP A 284 20.51 -17.69 16.44
C ASP A 284 20.19 -17.10 17.81
N LYS A 285 21.14 -16.41 18.43
CA LYS A 285 20.95 -15.74 19.73
C LYS A 285 19.87 -14.66 19.65
N SER A 286 19.91 -13.81 18.62
CA SER A 286 18.91 -12.76 18.42
C SER A 286 17.56 -13.31 17.99
N TYR A 287 17.55 -14.36 17.16
CA TYR A 287 16.32 -15.07 16.79
C TYR A 287 15.65 -15.69 18.03
N LEU A 288 16.41 -16.40 18.86
CA LEU A 288 15.91 -16.99 20.11
C LEU A 288 15.49 -15.91 21.12
N HIS A 289 16.23 -14.80 21.21
CA HIS A 289 15.86 -13.66 22.06
C HIS A 289 14.49 -13.09 21.67
N ARG A 290 14.20 -12.97 20.37
CA ARG A 290 12.87 -12.58 19.88
C ARG A 290 11.82 -13.65 20.14
N LYS A 291 12.10 -14.91 19.79
CA LYS A 291 11.16 -16.03 19.93
C LYS A 291 10.74 -16.28 21.38
N ARG A 292 11.65 -16.12 22.35
CA ARG A 292 11.37 -16.33 23.79
C ARG A 292 10.39 -15.32 24.39
N ARG A 293 10.11 -14.21 23.70
CA ARG A 293 9.27 -13.14 24.23
C ARG A 293 7.78 -13.31 23.93
N ASP A 294 7.36 -14.29 23.11
CA ASP A 294 5.95 -14.59 22.77
C ASP A 294 5.11 -13.33 22.41
N GLN A 295 5.78 -12.31 21.86
CA GLN A 295 5.23 -11.01 21.51
C GLN A 295 5.20 -10.94 19.99
N ASP A 296 4.23 -11.64 19.41
CA ASP A 296 4.02 -11.61 17.98
C ASP A 296 3.54 -10.22 17.55
N VAL A 297 4.10 -9.74 16.43
CA VAL A 297 3.52 -8.63 15.66
C VAL A 297 2.05 -8.99 15.37
N PRO A 298 1.10 -8.04 15.41
CA PRO A 298 -0.31 -8.33 15.23
C PRO A 298 -0.56 -9.27 14.05
N GLY A 299 -1.10 -10.45 14.36
CA GLY A 299 -1.50 -11.43 13.38
C GLY A 299 -2.76 -10.98 12.64
N PRO A 300 -3.20 -11.73 11.62
CA PRO A 300 -4.35 -11.33 10.80
C PRO A 300 -5.63 -11.18 11.64
N ASN A 301 -5.71 -11.90 12.76
CA ASN A 301 -6.86 -11.97 13.65
C ASN A 301 -6.67 -11.22 14.98
N THR A 302 -5.59 -10.46 15.16
CA THR A 302 -5.40 -9.69 16.40
C THR A 302 -6.51 -8.63 16.53
N PRO A 303 -7.29 -8.62 17.63
CA PRO A 303 -8.35 -7.63 17.81
C PRO A 303 -7.81 -6.19 17.88
N PHE A 304 -8.58 -5.25 17.35
CA PHE A 304 -8.22 -3.82 17.38
C PHE A 304 -7.94 -3.31 18.80
N GLU A 305 -8.80 -3.66 19.75
CA GLU A 305 -8.64 -3.24 21.16
C GLU A 305 -7.36 -3.78 21.80
N GLN A 306 -6.93 -4.98 21.40
CA GLN A 306 -5.64 -5.51 21.81
C GLN A 306 -4.49 -4.68 21.22
N MET A 307 -4.53 -4.39 19.91
CA MET A 307 -3.50 -3.56 19.25
C MET A 307 -3.39 -2.16 19.87
N ARG A 308 -4.54 -1.55 20.22
CA ARG A 308 -4.61 -0.25 20.89
C ARG A 308 -4.07 -0.30 22.32
N ARG A 309 -4.49 -1.30 23.11
CA ARG A 309 -4.01 -1.50 24.49
C ARG A 309 -2.51 -1.73 24.54
N ASP A 310 -2.00 -2.56 23.63
CA ASP A 310 -0.60 -3.00 23.65
C ASP A 310 0.33 -1.92 23.06
N GLY A 311 -0.20 -0.86 22.42
CA GLY A 311 0.59 0.28 21.92
C GLY A 311 1.07 0.18 20.48
N PHE A 312 0.42 -0.67 19.68
CA PHE A 312 0.63 -0.69 18.23
C PHE A 312 -0.03 0.50 17.54
N ILE A 313 -1.11 1.03 18.10
CA ILE A 313 -1.83 2.24 17.64
C ILE A 313 -2.21 3.11 18.84
N VAL A 314 -1.86 4.39 18.78
CA VAL A 314 -2.31 5.42 19.73
C VAL A 314 -3.48 6.15 19.08
N CYS A 315 -4.72 5.81 19.44
CA CYS A 315 -5.89 6.45 18.85
C CYS A 315 -6.91 6.91 19.89
N GLY A 316 -7.35 8.16 19.75
CA GLY A 316 -8.30 8.76 20.68
C GLY A 316 -8.51 10.26 20.45
N ASP A 317 -9.22 10.89 21.39
CA ASP A 317 -9.29 12.35 21.52
C ASP A 317 -7.97 12.94 22.04
N PRO A 318 -7.75 14.27 21.93
CA PRO A 318 -6.50 14.88 22.35
C PRO A 318 -6.16 14.65 23.83
N GLU A 319 -7.16 14.65 24.72
CA GLU A 319 -6.97 14.39 26.16
C GLU A 319 -6.48 12.97 26.42
N TRP A 320 -7.09 11.98 25.77
CA TRP A 320 -6.70 10.57 25.88
C TRP A 320 -5.30 10.36 25.32
N VAL A 321 -5.02 10.88 24.12
CA VAL A 321 -3.71 10.76 23.46
C VAL A 321 -2.60 11.41 24.28
N THR A 322 -2.88 12.57 24.90
CA THR A 322 -1.92 13.24 25.80
C THR A 322 -1.55 12.35 26.98
N ARG A 323 -2.55 11.82 27.70
CA ARG A 323 -2.30 10.93 28.86
C ARG A 323 -1.55 9.68 28.46
N TYR A 324 -1.99 9.02 27.38
CA TYR A 324 -1.35 7.81 26.88
C TYR A 324 0.12 8.04 26.52
N LEU A 325 0.44 9.11 25.78
CA LEU A 325 1.81 9.38 25.38
C LEU A 325 2.70 9.77 26.56
N GLU A 326 2.20 10.52 27.54
CA GLU A 326 2.98 10.78 28.75
C GLU A 326 3.33 9.49 29.49
N GLU A 327 2.37 8.57 29.63
CA GLU A 327 2.58 7.26 30.25
C GLU A 327 3.53 6.38 29.42
N ASP A 328 3.35 6.27 28.11
CA ASP A 328 4.19 5.46 27.21
C ASP A 328 5.63 5.97 27.17
N MET A 329 5.84 7.29 27.02
CA MET A 329 7.17 7.90 26.96
C MET A 329 7.93 7.73 28.27
N ARG A 330 7.26 7.92 29.42
CA ARG A 330 7.87 7.72 30.74
C ARG A 330 8.10 6.24 31.04
N GLY A 331 7.13 5.38 30.72
CA GLY A 331 7.17 3.94 31.00
C GLY A 331 8.23 3.23 30.18
N ALA A 332 8.29 3.47 28.87
CA ALA A 332 9.35 2.93 28.02
C ALA A 332 10.69 3.65 28.20
N GLY A 333 10.67 4.94 28.57
CA GLY A 333 11.86 5.72 28.84
C GLY A 333 12.55 6.19 27.56
N TYR A 334 11.81 6.92 26.71
CA TYR A 334 12.34 7.54 25.50
C TYR A 334 12.01 9.04 25.40
N GLY A 335 12.89 9.77 24.74
CA GLY A 335 12.86 11.24 24.67
C GLY A 335 12.41 11.78 23.33
N ASN A 336 12.39 10.97 22.28
CA ASN A 336 11.94 11.35 20.95
C ASN A 336 10.74 10.48 20.55
N PHE A 337 9.56 11.08 20.45
CA PHE A 337 8.38 10.43 19.89
C PHE A 337 8.38 10.57 18.37
N LEU A 338 8.14 9.48 17.66
CA LEU A 338 8.05 9.44 16.21
C LEU A 338 6.64 8.98 15.80
N GLY A 339 5.77 9.95 15.52
CA GLY A 339 4.36 9.70 15.21
C GLY A 339 4.14 9.31 13.75
N MET A 340 3.56 8.13 13.55
CA MET A 340 3.16 7.57 12.25
C MET A 340 1.68 7.84 12.01
N PHE A 341 1.38 9.02 11.47
CA PHE A 341 0.00 9.52 11.34
C PHE A 341 -0.73 8.97 10.11
N HIS A 342 0.00 8.62 9.05
CA HIS A 342 -0.58 7.98 7.88
C HIS A 342 -0.57 6.47 8.10
N VAL A 343 -1.69 5.96 8.59
CA VAL A 343 -1.83 4.53 8.91
C VAL A 343 -2.39 3.82 7.69
N GLY A 344 -1.58 3.01 7.00
CA GLY A 344 -2.04 2.26 5.83
C GLY A 344 -2.61 3.19 4.75
N ASN A 345 -3.84 2.93 4.32
CA ASN A 345 -4.54 3.74 3.30
C ASN A 345 -5.46 4.83 3.90
N LEU A 346 -5.16 5.32 5.11
CA LEU A 346 -5.96 6.38 5.75
C LEU A 346 -6.00 7.63 4.85
N ALA A 347 -7.20 8.18 4.67
CA ALA A 347 -7.42 9.31 3.76
C ALA A 347 -6.65 10.57 4.20
N HIS A 348 -6.06 11.27 3.23
CA HIS A 348 -5.22 12.45 3.42
C HIS A 348 -5.84 13.49 4.36
N GLU A 349 -7.13 13.82 4.18
CA GLU A 349 -7.81 14.81 5.00
C GLU A 349 -7.91 14.42 6.48
N LYS A 350 -8.01 13.11 6.77
CA LYS A 350 -8.01 12.59 8.14
C LYS A 350 -6.62 12.68 8.75
N VAL A 351 -5.58 12.39 7.97
CA VAL A 351 -4.18 12.53 8.42
C VAL A 351 -3.85 13.99 8.73
N VAL A 352 -4.22 14.92 7.85
CA VAL A 352 -4.07 16.37 8.05
C VAL A 352 -4.80 16.83 9.32
N LYS A 353 -6.05 16.42 9.49
CA LYS A 353 -6.86 16.77 10.66
C LYS A 353 -6.25 16.22 11.96
N SER A 354 -5.81 14.96 11.93
CA SER A 354 -5.13 14.30 13.05
C SER A 354 -3.85 15.02 13.46
N LYS A 355 -2.99 15.37 12.48
CA LYS A 355 -1.77 16.19 12.71
C LYS A 355 -2.11 17.55 13.32
N ARG A 356 -3.17 18.23 12.86
CA ARG A 356 -3.62 19.52 13.42
C ARG A 356 -4.06 19.38 14.87
N LEU A 357 -4.94 18.42 15.18
CA LEU A 357 -5.39 18.18 16.55
C LEU A 357 -4.22 17.84 17.47
N PHE A 358 -3.28 17.00 16.99
CA PHE A 358 -2.08 16.66 17.73
C PHE A 358 -1.19 17.89 18.03
N GLY A 359 -0.87 18.68 17.01
CA GLY A 359 -0.04 19.87 17.15
C GLY A 359 -0.67 20.96 18.01
N GLN A 360 -1.98 21.15 17.90
CA GLN A 360 -2.71 22.22 18.62
C GLN A 360 -3.04 21.85 20.07
N HIS A 361 -3.28 20.58 20.37
CA HIS A 361 -3.82 20.16 21.67
C HIS A 361 -2.94 19.18 22.43
N VAL A 362 -2.12 18.36 21.77
CA VAL A 362 -1.29 17.34 22.43
C VAL A 362 0.12 17.86 22.69
N ILE A 363 0.83 18.33 21.66
CA ILE A 363 2.21 18.85 21.81
C ILE A 363 2.32 19.91 22.92
N PRO A 364 1.44 20.93 23.00
CA PRO A 364 1.55 21.96 24.03
C PRO A 364 1.33 21.41 25.44
N LYS A 365 0.44 20.41 25.60
CA LYS A 365 0.16 19.77 26.89
C LYS A 365 1.29 18.85 27.36
N LEU A 366 2.15 18.37 26.46
CA LEU A 366 3.32 17.56 26.79
C LEU A 366 4.63 18.37 26.85
N ALA A 367 4.56 19.69 26.65
CA ALA A 367 5.74 20.56 26.67
C ALA A 367 6.44 20.60 28.04
N HIS A 368 5.74 20.29 29.14
CA HIS A 368 6.36 20.17 30.48
C HIS A 368 7.39 19.06 30.56
N LEU A 369 7.28 18.02 29.72
CA LEU A 369 8.25 16.95 29.59
C LEU A 369 9.58 17.41 28.96
N ASN A 370 9.68 18.70 28.60
CA ASN A 370 10.84 19.32 27.96
C ASN A 370 11.57 20.32 28.88
N GLN A 371 11.11 20.53 30.13
CA GLN A 371 11.55 21.65 30.97
C GLN A 371 12.99 21.57 31.53
N ASP A 372 13.74 20.52 31.25
CA ASP A 372 15.19 20.46 31.53
C ASP A 372 16.08 21.01 30.38
N LYS A 373 15.54 21.84 29.46
CA LYS A 373 16.37 22.56 28.46
C LYS A 373 16.01 24.05 28.34
N PRO A 374 17.03 24.93 28.20
CA PRO A 374 16.82 26.36 27.96
C PRO A 374 16.08 26.59 26.63
N SER A 375 15.06 27.45 26.70
CA SER A 375 14.18 27.84 25.60
C SER A 375 14.95 28.41 24.42
N ALA A 376 14.68 27.87 23.21
CA ALA A 376 14.96 28.55 21.96
C ALA A 376 13.65 29.10 21.37
N ALA A 377 13.64 30.43 21.21
CA ALA A 377 12.75 31.29 20.42
C ALA A 377 11.23 31.19 20.59
N LYS A 378 10.62 32.33 20.93
CA LYS A 378 9.18 32.58 20.81
C LYS A 378 8.72 32.38 19.36
N PRO A 379 7.50 31.84 19.14
CA PRO A 379 6.91 31.79 17.81
C PRO A 379 6.66 33.22 17.32
N ALA A 380 7.27 33.58 16.20
CA ALA A 380 6.81 34.72 15.41
C ALA A 380 5.59 34.26 14.60
N ALA A 381 4.49 35.01 14.69
CA ALA A 381 3.32 34.78 13.85
C ALA A 381 3.71 34.97 12.37
N ALA A 382 3.81 33.86 11.63
CA ALA A 382 3.99 33.84 10.20
C ALA A 382 2.84 33.04 9.58
N LYS A 383 2.31 33.55 8.46
CA LYS A 383 1.08 33.08 7.81
C LYS A 383 1.14 31.58 7.52
N ALA A 384 0.06 30.89 7.90
CA ALA A 384 -0.16 29.48 7.63
C ALA A 384 0.12 29.14 6.16
N TYR A 385 0.89 28.09 5.93
CA TYR A 385 0.94 27.42 4.64
C TYR A 385 -0.49 27.03 4.24
N GLU A 386 -1.04 27.65 3.19
CA GLU A 386 -2.33 27.28 2.64
C GLU A 386 -2.18 25.96 1.89
N VAL A 387 -2.75 24.90 2.47
CA VAL A 387 -3.01 23.63 1.78
C VAL A 387 -3.77 23.97 0.50
N ARG A 388 -3.30 23.51 -0.65
CA ARG A 388 -4.01 23.70 -1.92
C ARG A 388 -5.38 23.04 -1.81
N SER A 389 -6.42 23.83 -1.63
CA SER A 389 -7.80 23.34 -1.72
C SER A 389 -8.17 23.28 -3.20
N GLU A 390 -8.07 22.11 -3.81
CA GLU A 390 -8.83 21.83 -5.03
C GLU A 390 -10.21 21.33 -4.63
N THR A 391 -11.19 22.21 -4.83
CA THR A 391 -12.60 21.87 -4.85
C THR A 391 -12.91 20.97 -6.04
N THR A 392 -13.38 19.75 -5.78
CA THR A 392 -14.38 19.13 -6.66
C THR A 392 -15.44 18.40 -5.83
N LYS A 393 -16.68 18.55 -6.30
CA LYS A 393 -17.94 18.37 -5.58
C LYS A 393 -18.15 16.96 -5.01
N THR A 394 -18.82 16.92 -3.87
CA THR A 394 -19.50 15.76 -3.31
C THR A 394 -20.71 15.34 -4.18
N SER A 395 -20.91 14.03 -4.33
CA SER A 395 -22.25 13.46 -4.47
C SER A 395 -22.35 12.19 -3.61
N ASN A 396 -23.46 12.11 -2.89
CA ASN A 396 -23.77 11.14 -1.85
C ASN A 396 -23.74 9.67 -2.30
N GLY A 397 -23.14 8.82 -1.46
CA GLY A 397 -23.78 7.64 -0.87
C GLY A 397 -24.23 6.49 -1.78
N LYS A 398 -23.38 5.46 -1.88
CA LYS A 398 -23.59 4.03 -1.51
C LYS A 398 -22.50 3.19 -2.18
N LEU A 399 -21.84 2.32 -1.43
CA LEU A 399 -20.94 1.29 -1.96
C LEU A 399 -21.77 0.11 -2.51
N PRO A 400 -21.54 -0.39 -3.74
CA PRO A 400 -22.06 -1.69 -4.16
C PRO A 400 -20.96 -2.76 -4.30
N LEU A 401 -21.41 -4.01 -4.32
CA LEU A 401 -20.65 -5.27 -4.42
C LEU A 401 -19.92 -5.43 -5.77
N TYR A 402 -18.82 -6.20 -5.76
CA TYR A 402 -17.95 -6.54 -6.90
C TYR A 402 -18.71 -7.04 -8.15
N GLN A 403 -19.04 -6.14 -9.09
CA GLN A 403 -19.57 -6.45 -10.43
C GLN A 403 -18.67 -5.98 -11.60
N ASP A 404 -17.65 -5.17 -11.34
CA ASP A 404 -17.03 -4.30 -12.38
C ASP A 404 -15.95 -4.92 -13.27
N PHE A 405 -15.81 -6.26 -13.31
CA PHE A 405 -14.88 -6.93 -14.24
C PHE A 405 -15.58 -7.63 -15.41
N ASN A 406 -16.90 -7.77 -15.35
CA ASN A 406 -17.71 -8.37 -16.40
C ASN A 406 -18.41 -7.25 -17.17
N HIS A 407 -18.17 -7.17 -18.48
CA HIS A 407 -18.93 -6.30 -19.35
C HIS A 407 -20.24 -7.00 -19.70
N ILE A 408 -21.38 -6.41 -19.35
CA ILE A 408 -22.70 -6.97 -19.69
C ILE A 408 -23.11 -6.42 -21.04
N LEU A 409 -23.24 -7.31 -22.02
CA LEU A 409 -23.89 -6.99 -23.29
C LEU A 409 -25.36 -7.34 -23.18
N GLY A 410 -26.22 -6.36 -23.40
CA GLY A 410 -27.66 -6.55 -23.43
C GLY A 410 -28.28 -6.04 -24.74
N ARG A 411 -29.58 -6.28 -24.89
CA ARG A 411 -30.38 -5.85 -26.05
C ARG A 411 -30.15 -4.40 -26.47
N ASP A 412 -30.03 -3.49 -25.50
CA ASP A 412 -29.94 -2.05 -25.75
C ASP A 412 -28.48 -1.53 -25.77
N SER A 413 -27.50 -2.44 -25.72
CA SER A 413 -26.08 -2.10 -25.82
C SER A 413 -25.74 -1.53 -27.20
N ALA A 414 -24.80 -0.56 -27.25
CA ALA A 414 -24.38 0.09 -28.50
C ALA A 414 -23.74 -0.88 -29.51
N GLU A 415 -23.27 -2.02 -29.04
CA GLU A 415 -22.67 -3.11 -29.79
C GLU A 415 -23.72 -3.94 -30.56
N VAL A 416 -25.02 -3.85 -30.21
CA VAL A 416 -26.10 -4.55 -30.91
C VAL A 416 -26.33 -3.90 -32.25
N SER A 417 -26.02 -4.64 -33.32
CA SER A 417 -26.07 -4.13 -34.69
C SER A 417 -27.44 -4.32 -35.34
N ARG A 418 -28.16 -5.40 -35.01
CA ARG A 418 -29.55 -5.65 -35.43
C ARG A 418 -30.20 -6.78 -34.61
N SER A 419 -31.53 -6.77 -34.56
CA SER A 419 -32.36 -7.94 -34.32
C SER A 419 -32.71 -8.62 -35.65
N PHE A 420 -33.06 -9.91 -35.62
CA PHE A 420 -33.44 -10.64 -36.83
C PHE A 420 -34.53 -11.68 -36.57
N ARG A 421 -35.21 -12.03 -37.66
CA ARG A 421 -36.18 -13.11 -37.73
C ARG A 421 -36.05 -13.82 -39.07
N GLU A 422 -35.80 -15.12 -39.04
CA GLU A 422 -35.61 -15.95 -40.22
C GLU A 422 -36.54 -17.16 -40.12
N GLU A 423 -37.30 -17.44 -41.18
CA GLU A 423 -38.11 -18.65 -41.29
C GLU A 423 -37.31 -19.69 -42.07
N ALA A 424 -36.90 -20.77 -41.39
CA ALA A 424 -36.19 -21.88 -42.01
C ALA A 424 -37.21 -22.99 -42.34
N ASP A 425 -37.42 -23.22 -43.63
CA ASP A 425 -38.14 -24.36 -44.21
C ASP A 425 -39.53 -24.67 -43.61
N GLY A 426 -40.27 -23.64 -43.18
CA GLY A 426 -41.66 -23.75 -42.74
C GLY A 426 -41.91 -24.53 -41.44
N ASN A 427 -40.86 -25.02 -40.78
CA ASN A 427 -40.96 -25.91 -39.62
C ASN A 427 -40.14 -25.46 -38.41
N ARG A 428 -39.29 -24.44 -38.54
CA ARG A 428 -38.58 -23.77 -37.43
C ARG A 428 -38.50 -22.27 -37.68
N VAL A 429 -38.80 -21.49 -36.65
CA VAL A 429 -38.61 -20.03 -36.66
C VAL A 429 -37.37 -19.72 -35.83
N THR A 430 -36.41 -19.00 -36.41
CA THR A 430 -35.26 -18.48 -35.68
C THR A 430 -35.37 -16.98 -35.50
N ALA A 431 -35.07 -16.51 -34.29
CA ALA A 431 -35.06 -15.10 -33.96
C ALA A 431 -33.93 -14.79 -32.96
N GLY A 432 -33.45 -13.55 -32.96
CA GLY A 432 -32.44 -13.13 -31.99
C GLY A 432 -31.71 -11.85 -32.38
N TRP A 433 -30.46 -11.74 -31.93
CA TRP A 433 -29.67 -10.50 -32.03
C TRP A 433 -28.26 -10.77 -32.55
N GLU A 434 -27.71 -9.78 -33.26
CA GLU A 434 -26.32 -9.78 -33.71
C GLU A 434 -25.58 -8.58 -33.12
N MET A 435 -24.47 -8.83 -32.43
CA MET A 435 -23.62 -7.80 -31.84
C MET A 435 -22.29 -7.72 -32.56
N LYS A 436 -21.92 -6.51 -33.02
CA LYS A 436 -20.60 -6.25 -33.61
C LYS A 436 -19.68 -5.71 -32.53
N VAL A 437 -18.59 -6.43 -32.29
CA VAL A 437 -17.58 -5.99 -31.33
C VAL A 437 -16.61 -5.03 -32.05
N PRO A 438 -16.49 -3.76 -31.61
CA PRO A 438 -15.67 -2.77 -32.30
C PRO A 438 -14.17 -3.04 -32.13
N ASP A 439 -13.36 -2.52 -33.07
CA ASP A 439 -11.90 -2.72 -33.09
C ASP A 439 -11.19 -2.16 -31.86
N TRP A 440 -11.70 -1.04 -31.32
CA TRP A 440 -11.11 -0.27 -30.24
C TRP A 440 -12.22 0.38 -29.42
N GLY A 441 -12.10 0.35 -28.09
CA GLY A 441 -12.96 1.14 -27.22
C GLY A 441 -12.59 2.61 -27.19
N LEU A 442 -13.49 3.41 -26.62
CA LEU A 442 -13.19 4.79 -26.23
C LEU A 442 -12.03 4.88 -25.23
N ASP A 443 -11.66 3.74 -24.62
CA ASP A 443 -10.51 3.52 -23.76
C ASP A 443 -9.20 3.18 -24.50
N GLY A 444 -9.24 3.04 -25.84
CA GLY A 444 -8.04 2.84 -26.65
C GLY A 444 -7.43 1.43 -26.56
N PHE A 445 -8.21 0.40 -26.22
CA PHE A 445 -7.80 -1.02 -26.27
C PHE A 445 -8.72 -1.85 -27.16
N PRO A 446 -8.22 -2.94 -27.81
CA PRO A 446 -9.07 -3.84 -28.59
C PRO A 446 -10.05 -4.60 -27.70
N TYR A 447 -11.31 -4.72 -28.14
CA TYR A 447 -12.29 -5.55 -27.44
C TYR A 447 -12.11 -7.01 -27.85
N GLU A 448 -11.50 -7.79 -26.96
CA GLU A 448 -11.57 -9.24 -26.98
C GLU A 448 -12.56 -9.69 -25.91
N VAL A 449 -13.72 -10.19 -26.32
CA VAL A 449 -14.72 -10.83 -25.45
C VAL A 449 -14.37 -12.31 -25.32
N ILE A 450 -14.13 -12.72 -24.09
CA ILE A 450 -14.01 -14.13 -23.72
C ILE A 450 -15.30 -14.56 -23.03
N LEU A 451 -15.92 -15.60 -23.57
CA LEU A 451 -16.94 -16.39 -22.87
C LEU A 451 -16.21 -17.52 -22.14
N VAL A 452 -16.30 -17.59 -20.82
CA VAL A 452 -15.49 -18.51 -20.00
C VAL A 452 -16.36 -19.59 -19.34
N GLY A 453 -16.00 -20.86 -19.53
CA GLY A 453 -16.55 -22.00 -18.79
C GLY A 453 -16.20 -21.99 -17.30
N PRO A 454 -17.03 -22.53 -16.39
CA PRO A 454 -16.63 -22.70 -14.99
C PRO A 454 -15.43 -23.65 -14.88
N SER A 455 -14.53 -23.34 -13.95
CA SER A 455 -13.45 -24.23 -13.52
C SER A 455 -13.62 -24.55 -12.04
N ASN A 456 -12.76 -25.40 -11.48
CA ASN A 456 -12.76 -25.67 -10.03
C ASN A 456 -12.43 -24.42 -9.18
N GLU A 457 -12.03 -23.30 -9.80
CA GLU A 457 -11.56 -22.08 -9.14
C GLU A 457 -12.36 -20.82 -9.54
N MET A 458 -13.21 -20.86 -10.58
CA MET A 458 -13.92 -19.67 -11.12
C MET A 458 -15.34 -19.97 -11.63
N ARG A 459 -16.28 -19.02 -11.44
CA ARG A 459 -17.72 -19.15 -11.75
C ARG A 459 -18.06 -19.20 -13.26
N GLY A 460 -17.20 -18.71 -14.14
CA GLY A 460 -17.47 -18.61 -15.60
C GLY A 460 -18.40 -17.44 -15.98
N SER A 461 -18.67 -17.27 -17.28
CA SER A 461 -19.60 -16.29 -17.87
C SER A 461 -21.05 -16.74 -17.70
N ALA A 462 -21.97 -15.79 -17.48
CA ALA A 462 -23.38 -16.06 -17.25
C ALA A 462 -24.29 -15.42 -18.31
N VAL A 463 -25.46 -16.05 -18.57
CA VAL A 463 -26.46 -15.59 -19.55
C VAL A 463 -27.83 -15.51 -18.88
N ARG A 464 -28.51 -14.38 -19.12
CA ARG A 464 -29.92 -14.17 -18.82
C ARG A 464 -30.69 -13.99 -20.11
N LEU A 465 -31.90 -14.52 -20.16
CA LEU A 465 -32.68 -14.55 -21.38
C LEU A 465 -34.17 -14.56 -21.08
N ARG A 466 -34.90 -13.72 -21.79
CA ARG A 466 -36.35 -13.84 -21.97
C ARG A 466 -36.71 -13.49 -23.42
N ILE A 467 -37.49 -14.33 -24.09
CA ILE A 467 -38.06 -13.98 -25.40
C ILE A 467 -39.57 -14.18 -25.37
N THR A 468 -40.29 -13.20 -25.89
CA THR A 468 -41.75 -13.25 -25.97
C THR A 468 -42.24 -13.05 -27.40
N ASP A 469 -43.53 -13.32 -27.62
CA ASP A 469 -44.23 -12.89 -28.81
C ASP A 469 -44.93 -11.53 -28.59
N ALA A 470 -45.63 -11.03 -29.60
CA ALA A 470 -46.33 -9.75 -29.53
C ALA A 470 -47.45 -9.68 -28.46
N GLU A 471 -47.89 -10.82 -27.93
CA GLU A 471 -48.90 -10.93 -26.87
C GLU A 471 -48.26 -11.17 -25.49
N ASP A 472 -46.93 -11.00 -25.38
CA ASP A 472 -46.09 -11.24 -24.19
C ASP A 472 -46.11 -12.70 -23.69
N ARG A 473 -46.46 -13.66 -24.55
CA ARG A 473 -46.29 -15.09 -24.23
C ARG A 473 -44.82 -15.44 -24.36
N GLU A 474 -44.31 -16.25 -23.44
CA GLU A 474 -42.90 -16.66 -23.42
C GLU A 474 -42.63 -17.87 -24.33
N ALA A 475 -41.40 -17.99 -24.83
CA ALA A 475 -41.01 -19.11 -25.67
C ALA A 475 -41.19 -20.48 -24.97
N PRO A 476 -41.50 -21.52 -25.75
CA PRO A 476 -41.60 -22.88 -25.23
C PRO A 476 -40.29 -23.34 -24.60
N ALA A 477 -40.37 -24.10 -23.50
CA ALA A 477 -39.20 -24.59 -22.77
C ALA A 477 -38.27 -25.50 -23.61
N ASP A 478 -38.80 -26.14 -24.66
CA ASP A 478 -38.07 -26.98 -25.61
C ASP A 478 -37.46 -26.21 -26.80
N ALA A 479 -37.59 -24.88 -26.85
CA ALA A 479 -36.88 -24.06 -27.81
C ALA A 479 -35.36 -24.12 -27.57
N GLU A 480 -34.58 -24.11 -28.66
CA GLU A 480 -33.11 -24.22 -28.59
C GLU A 480 -32.47 -22.83 -28.63
N VAL A 481 -31.62 -22.54 -27.64
CA VAL A 481 -30.83 -21.31 -27.54
C VAL A 481 -29.40 -21.60 -27.97
N THR A 482 -28.86 -20.82 -28.90
CA THR A 482 -27.48 -20.95 -29.37
C THR A 482 -26.76 -19.60 -29.37
N ILE A 483 -25.53 -19.55 -28.83
CA ILE A 483 -24.63 -18.40 -28.88
C ILE A 483 -23.43 -18.75 -29.75
N GLU A 484 -23.16 -17.91 -30.74
CA GLU A 484 -22.12 -18.14 -31.73
C GLU A 484 -21.22 -16.93 -31.92
N VAL A 485 -19.97 -17.23 -32.24
CA VAL A 485 -18.98 -16.25 -32.71
C VAL A 485 -18.80 -16.49 -34.21
N LEU A 486 -19.08 -15.45 -34.99
CA LEU A 486 -18.94 -15.40 -36.44
C LEU A 486 -17.72 -14.56 -36.79
N ASP A 487 -16.85 -15.10 -37.64
CA ASP A 487 -15.74 -14.35 -38.20
C ASP A 487 -16.24 -13.20 -39.12
N PRO A 488 -15.40 -12.17 -39.41
CA PRO A 488 -15.83 -11.03 -40.22
C PRO A 488 -16.27 -11.39 -41.64
N SER A 489 -15.86 -12.56 -42.16
CA SER A 489 -16.29 -13.04 -43.48
C SER A 489 -17.63 -13.80 -43.46
N GLY A 490 -18.14 -14.16 -42.27
CA GLY A 490 -19.35 -14.95 -42.05
C GLY A 490 -19.21 -16.44 -42.40
N GLY A 491 -18.03 -16.88 -42.83
CA GLY A 491 -17.78 -18.24 -43.31
C GLY A 491 -17.35 -19.23 -42.23
N ASN A 492 -16.85 -18.75 -41.09
CA ASN A 492 -16.42 -19.59 -39.97
C ASN A 492 -17.26 -19.30 -38.71
N ARG A 493 -17.91 -20.34 -38.18
CA ARG A 493 -18.90 -20.26 -37.09
C ARG A 493 -18.46 -21.14 -35.93
N GLN A 494 -18.19 -20.53 -34.77
CA GLN A 494 -17.88 -21.25 -33.54
C GLN A 494 -19.05 -21.14 -32.55
N ILE A 495 -19.56 -22.28 -32.09
CA ILE A 495 -20.65 -22.33 -31.10
C ILE A 495 -20.04 -22.25 -29.70
N ALA A 496 -20.39 -21.20 -28.95
CA ALA A 496 -19.98 -21.01 -27.55
C ALA A 496 -20.97 -21.65 -26.56
N MET A 497 -22.25 -21.73 -26.92
CA MET A 497 -23.27 -22.36 -26.08
C MET A 497 -24.42 -22.88 -26.93
N ARG A 498 -24.97 -24.04 -26.54
CA ARG A 498 -26.24 -24.56 -27.05
C ARG A 498 -27.00 -25.21 -25.89
N GLU A 499 -28.19 -24.71 -25.57
CA GLU A 499 -28.98 -25.12 -24.41
C GLU A 499 -30.50 -25.02 -24.69
N ASN A 500 -31.32 -25.70 -23.89
CA ASN A 500 -32.79 -25.58 -23.95
C ASN A 500 -33.27 -24.32 -23.21
N TYR A 501 -34.23 -23.61 -23.78
CA TYR A 501 -34.80 -22.38 -23.24
C TYR A 501 -35.38 -22.56 -21.83
N GLY A 502 -35.95 -23.74 -21.54
CA GLY A 502 -36.52 -24.08 -20.23
C GLY A 502 -35.54 -23.93 -19.05
N ARG A 503 -34.23 -24.11 -19.28
CA ARG A 503 -33.21 -23.93 -18.23
C ARG A 503 -33.06 -22.49 -17.77
N PHE A 504 -33.42 -21.53 -18.63
CA PHE A 504 -33.47 -20.12 -18.28
C PHE A 504 -34.79 -19.82 -17.55
N ALA A 505 -35.91 -20.38 -18.00
CA ALA A 505 -37.21 -20.18 -17.35
C ALA A 505 -37.29 -20.76 -15.92
N GLU A 506 -36.44 -21.72 -15.55
CA GLU A 506 -36.34 -22.30 -14.19
C GLU A 506 -35.75 -21.33 -13.14
N ILE A 507 -35.13 -20.22 -13.57
CA ILE A 507 -34.52 -19.25 -12.67
C ILE A 507 -35.58 -18.22 -12.25
N GLU A 508 -36.08 -18.38 -11.02
CA GLU A 508 -37.26 -17.67 -10.48
C GLU A 508 -37.20 -16.13 -10.59
N ASP A 509 -36.01 -15.53 -10.45
CA ASP A 509 -35.77 -14.11 -10.71
C ASP A 509 -34.48 -13.93 -11.51
N GLN A 510 -34.59 -13.91 -12.84
CA GLN A 510 -33.49 -13.68 -13.77
C GLN A 510 -32.69 -12.39 -13.51
N HIS A 511 -33.21 -11.43 -12.73
CA HIS A 511 -32.48 -10.21 -12.39
C HIS A 511 -31.73 -10.29 -11.06
N ALA A 512 -31.95 -11.33 -10.26
CA ALA A 512 -31.26 -11.51 -8.98
C ALA A 512 -29.74 -11.69 -9.19
N PRO A 513 -28.87 -11.22 -8.26
CA PRO A 513 -27.40 -11.22 -8.42
C PRO A 513 -26.71 -12.59 -8.64
N GLY A 514 -27.44 -13.69 -8.48
CA GLY A 514 -26.97 -15.07 -8.71
C GLY A 514 -27.73 -15.84 -9.80
N ALA A 515 -28.71 -15.20 -10.43
CA ALA A 515 -29.69 -15.83 -11.29
C ALA A 515 -29.29 -15.70 -12.77
N ALA A 516 -28.53 -16.66 -13.26
CA ALA A 516 -28.14 -16.76 -14.67
C ALA A 516 -27.65 -18.18 -14.99
N LEU A 517 -27.76 -18.58 -16.25
CA LEU A 517 -27.20 -19.85 -16.72
C LEU A 517 -25.72 -19.65 -17.07
N ASN A 518 -24.82 -20.40 -16.44
CA ASN A 518 -23.39 -20.30 -16.72
C ASN A 518 -23.04 -21.00 -18.05
N ILE A 519 -22.29 -20.33 -18.91
CA ILE A 519 -21.77 -20.88 -20.16
C ILE A 519 -20.68 -21.88 -19.84
N GLY A 520 -20.75 -23.10 -20.36
CA GLY A 520 -19.82 -24.20 -20.03
C GLY A 520 -18.53 -24.27 -20.85
N SER A 521 -18.33 -23.38 -21.83
CA SER A 521 -17.23 -23.47 -22.79
C SER A 521 -16.41 -22.18 -22.88
N ARG A 522 -15.11 -22.30 -23.19
CA ARG A 522 -14.22 -21.16 -23.40
C ARG A 522 -14.12 -20.83 -24.89
N VAL A 523 -14.55 -19.63 -25.28
CA VAL A 523 -14.37 -19.12 -26.64
C VAL A 523 -13.69 -17.75 -26.58
N VAL A 524 -12.59 -17.61 -27.33
CA VAL A 524 -11.82 -16.38 -27.49
C VAL A 524 -11.92 -15.99 -28.97
N ALA A 525 -12.42 -14.81 -29.26
CA ALA A 525 -12.61 -14.33 -30.62
C ALA A 525 -11.54 -13.27 -30.99
N PRO A 526 -10.90 -13.36 -32.18
CA PRO A 526 -9.95 -12.37 -32.66
C PRO A 526 -10.67 -11.09 -33.13
N SER A 527 -9.98 -9.96 -33.27
CA SER A 527 -10.57 -8.66 -33.70
C SER A 527 -11.55 -8.74 -34.89
N LYS A 528 -12.65 -7.97 -34.85
CA LYS A 528 -13.71 -7.85 -35.90
C LYS A 528 -14.67 -9.03 -36.07
N TYR A 529 -15.28 -9.51 -35.00
CA TYR A 529 -16.22 -10.63 -35.04
C TYR A 529 -17.63 -10.19 -34.67
N THR A 530 -18.61 -11.04 -34.99
CA THR A 530 -20.01 -10.85 -34.59
C THR A 530 -20.42 -11.95 -33.63
N ILE A 531 -20.99 -11.56 -32.49
CA ILE A 531 -21.67 -12.50 -31.61
C ILE A 531 -23.12 -12.60 -32.10
N ARG A 532 -23.55 -13.81 -32.46
CA ARG A 532 -24.93 -14.09 -32.87
C ARG A 532 -25.62 -14.91 -31.81
N PHE A 533 -26.67 -14.33 -31.24
CA PHE A 533 -27.55 -14.97 -30.28
C PHE A 533 -28.81 -15.43 -31.03
N THR A 534 -29.10 -16.74 -31.02
CA THR A 534 -30.22 -17.33 -31.78
C THR A 534 -31.10 -18.17 -30.88
N ILE A 535 -32.41 -17.97 -30.99
CA ILE A 535 -33.43 -18.83 -30.42
C ILE A 535 -34.18 -19.50 -31.56
N SER A 536 -34.22 -20.82 -31.56
CA SER A 536 -34.92 -21.65 -32.53
C SER A 536 -36.14 -22.28 -31.90
N VAL A 537 -37.32 -21.94 -32.40
CA VAL A 537 -38.59 -22.49 -31.89
C VAL A 537 -39.11 -23.57 -32.85
N PRO A 538 -39.53 -24.75 -32.35
CA PRO A 538 -40.21 -25.76 -33.16
C PRO A 538 -41.51 -25.21 -33.75
N GLY A 539 -41.83 -25.54 -35.00
CA GLY A 539 -43.02 -25.04 -35.72
C GLY A 539 -44.33 -25.40 -35.01
N GLY A 540 -44.91 -24.44 -34.28
CA GLY A 540 -46.05 -24.70 -33.38
C GLY A 540 -46.81 -23.44 -32.95
N GLY A 541 -46.94 -22.44 -33.83
CA GLY A 541 -47.78 -21.25 -33.60
C GLY A 541 -47.15 -20.12 -32.78
N PHE A 542 -46.15 -20.41 -31.93
CA PHE A 542 -45.39 -19.36 -31.23
C PHE A 542 -44.53 -18.53 -32.20
N LYS A 543 -44.64 -17.22 -32.10
CA LYS A 543 -43.97 -16.27 -32.99
C LYS A 543 -42.99 -15.40 -32.20
N ALA A 544 -41.79 -15.93 -31.97
CA ALA A 544 -40.71 -15.23 -31.28
C ALA A 544 -40.47 -13.85 -31.89
N ASP A 545 -40.47 -12.82 -31.04
CA ASP A 545 -40.26 -11.42 -31.40
C ASP A 545 -39.14 -10.81 -30.53
N PRO A 546 -37.93 -10.62 -31.07
CA PRO A 546 -36.81 -10.06 -30.33
C PRO A 546 -37.00 -8.57 -29.98
N ASP A 547 -37.94 -7.88 -30.61
CA ASP A 547 -38.21 -6.47 -30.39
C ASP A 547 -39.38 -6.23 -29.41
N ALA A 548 -40.15 -7.28 -29.09
CA ALA A 548 -41.25 -7.20 -28.12
C ALA A 548 -40.77 -6.65 -26.77
N PRO A 549 -41.57 -5.84 -26.05
CA PRO A 549 -41.15 -5.21 -24.79
C PRO A 549 -40.71 -6.22 -23.71
N GLY A 550 -41.24 -7.44 -23.74
CA GLY A 550 -40.88 -8.51 -22.80
C GLY A 550 -39.60 -9.29 -23.19
N SER A 551 -39.05 -9.06 -24.38
CA SER A 551 -37.86 -9.75 -24.88
C SER A 551 -36.56 -9.03 -24.47
N PHE A 552 -35.65 -9.74 -23.79
CA PHE A 552 -34.33 -9.25 -23.44
C PHE A 552 -33.28 -10.37 -23.40
N PHE A 553 -32.02 -9.99 -23.53
CA PHE A 553 -30.88 -10.85 -23.20
C PHE A 553 -29.85 -10.04 -22.43
N GLU A 554 -29.08 -10.72 -21.57
CA GLU A 554 -27.87 -10.19 -20.97
C GLU A 554 -26.80 -11.30 -20.99
N ILE A 555 -25.59 -10.96 -21.42
CA ILE A 555 -24.44 -11.87 -21.40
C ILE A 555 -23.27 -11.22 -20.70
N GLU A 556 -22.72 -11.91 -19.69
CA GLU A 556 -21.53 -11.48 -18.99
C GLU A 556 -20.27 -11.89 -19.77
N CYS A 557 -19.54 -10.87 -20.22
CA CYS A 557 -18.35 -11.01 -21.05
C CYS A 557 -17.10 -10.55 -20.31
N PHE A 558 -16.00 -11.29 -20.45
CA PHE A 558 -14.69 -10.85 -19.95
C PHE A 558 -13.96 -10.09 -21.05
N LYS A 559 -13.54 -8.85 -20.78
CA LYS A 559 -12.66 -8.09 -21.69
C LYS A 559 -11.21 -8.51 -21.44
N ASN A 560 -10.56 -9.17 -22.40
CA ASN A 560 -9.18 -9.63 -22.25
C ASN A 560 -8.21 -8.44 -22.37
N TRP A 561 -7.80 -7.85 -21.24
CA TRP A 561 -6.76 -6.82 -21.20
C TRP A 561 -5.34 -7.41 -21.10
N LEU A 562 -5.20 -8.75 -21.20
CA LEU A 562 -4.10 -9.51 -20.62
C LEU A 562 -3.16 -10.23 -21.60
N ASN A 563 -3.20 -9.92 -22.91
CA ASN A 563 -2.45 -10.69 -23.92
C ASN A 563 -1.44 -9.89 -24.78
N ILE A 564 -0.54 -9.11 -24.16
CA ILE A 564 0.66 -8.60 -24.85
C ILE A 564 1.94 -8.81 -24.01
N THR A 565 1.96 -9.80 -23.12
CA THR A 565 3.20 -10.21 -22.40
C THR A 565 3.47 -11.71 -22.49
N ALA A 566 3.14 -12.33 -23.63
CA ALA A 566 3.67 -13.64 -24.00
C ALA A 566 4.99 -13.49 -24.77
#